data_AF-A0A961XKQ2-F1
#
_entry.id   AF-A0A961XKQ2-F1
#
_cell.length_a   1.000
_cell.length_b   1.000
_cell.length_c   1.000
_cell.angle_alpha   90.00
_cell.angle_beta   90.00
_cell.angle_gamma   90.00
#
_symmetry.space_group_name_H-M   'P 1'
#
loop_
_entity.id
_entity.type
_entity.pdbx_description
1 polymer ?
#
loop_
_entity_poly.entity_id
_entity_poly.type
_entity_poly.pdbx_seq_one_letter_code
_entity_poly.pdbx_strand_id
1 'polypeptide(L)'
;MTRIRNYFLTGFIVTAPLAITAYLAWSFIGWVDSWVKPYIPASYNPDNYLPFAVPGCGLIVAVVLITLVGFLTANFIGRSIVRYGEYLLDRMPLVRSIYRGLKQIFETILSNQAETFNKVAMIEYPRRGAWSIVFISSEKQNQVTRMLDPKQKESIAVFLP
;
A
#
# COMPACT_ATOMS: atom_id res chain seq x y z
N MET A 1 20.72 38.26 -26.93
CA MET A 1 20.28 36.86 -27.15
C MET A 1 20.40 35.96 -25.91
N THR A 2 21.53 35.97 -25.18
CA THR A 2 21.76 35.03 -24.06
C THR A 2 20.83 35.20 -22.86
N ARG A 3 20.41 36.44 -22.54
CA ARG A 3 19.51 36.71 -21.40
C ARG A 3 18.09 36.17 -21.62
N ILE A 4 17.53 36.33 -22.82
CA ILE A 4 16.19 35.80 -23.18
C ILE A 4 16.20 34.27 -23.12
N ARG A 5 17.26 33.63 -23.63
CA ARG A 5 17.42 32.17 -23.57
C ARG A 5 17.49 31.67 -22.12
N ASN A 6 18.23 32.35 -21.26
CA ASN A 6 18.33 31.96 -19.84
C ASN A 6 16.98 32.12 -19.12
N TYR A 7 16.24 33.20 -19.33
CA TYR A 7 14.91 33.36 -18.73
C TYR A 7 13.91 32.30 -19.22
N PHE A 8 13.94 31.95 -20.51
CA PHE A 8 13.11 30.86 -21.06
C PHE A 8 13.45 29.50 -20.44
N LEU A 9 14.73 29.15 -20.36
CA LEU A 9 15.17 27.87 -19.77
C LEU A 9 14.83 27.78 -18.28
N THR A 10 15.03 28.86 -17.52
CA THR A 10 14.65 28.91 -16.11
C THR A 10 13.14 28.77 -15.94
N GLY A 11 12.33 29.47 -16.73
CA GLY A 11 10.86 29.34 -16.71
C GLY A 11 10.38 27.94 -17.06
N PHE A 12 10.99 27.31 -18.07
CA PHE A 12 10.71 25.93 -18.46
C PHE A 12 11.05 24.93 -17.35
N ILE A 13 12.24 25.04 -16.75
CA ILE A 13 12.68 24.14 -15.66
C ILE A 13 11.76 24.26 -14.44
N VAL A 14 11.31 25.47 -14.10
CA VAL A 14 10.41 25.69 -12.97
C VAL A 14 8.99 25.17 -13.25
N THR A 15 8.50 25.31 -14.49
CA THR A 15 7.14 24.91 -14.85
C THR A 15 7.04 23.43 -15.24
N ALA A 16 8.13 22.81 -15.71
CA ALA A 16 8.14 21.44 -16.19
C ALA A 16 7.61 20.42 -15.16
N PRO A 17 7.98 20.46 -13.86
CA PRO A 17 7.43 19.55 -12.87
C PRO A 17 5.90 19.65 -12.75
N LEU A 18 5.34 20.87 -12.75
CA LEU A 18 3.89 21.08 -12.69
C LEU A 18 3.18 20.63 -13.96
N ALA A 19 3.77 20.89 -15.12
CA ALA A 19 3.22 20.44 -16.39
C ALA A 19 3.23 18.91 -16.49
N ILE A 20 4.30 18.26 -16.05
CA ILE A 20 4.43 16.79 -16.01
C ILE A 20 3.40 16.20 -15.06
N THR A 21 3.22 16.74 -13.85
CA THR A 21 2.23 16.22 -12.91
C THR A 21 0.81 16.38 -13.43
N ALA A 22 0.47 17.55 -13.99
CA ALA A 22 -0.84 17.78 -14.61
C ALA A 22 -1.10 16.83 -15.78
N TYR A 23 -0.10 16.65 -16.65
CA TYR A 23 -0.18 15.71 -17.78
C TYR A 23 -0.37 14.27 -17.32
N LEU A 24 0.41 13.81 -16.34
CA LEU A 24 0.28 12.47 -15.78
C LEU A 24 -1.07 12.25 -15.12
N ALA A 25 -1.56 13.22 -14.33
CA ALA A 25 -2.87 13.16 -13.71
C ALA A 25 -3.99 13.04 -14.77
N TRP A 26 -3.95 13.91 -15.80
CA TRP A 26 -4.94 13.89 -16.87
C TRP A 26 -4.91 12.58 -17.67
N SER A 27 -3.71 12.09 -18.00
CA SER A 27 -3.51 10.83 -18.71
C SER A 27 -4.02 9.64 -17.89
N PHE A 28 -3.72 9.61 -16.59
CA PHE A 28 -4.18 8.56 -15.69
C PHE A 28 -5.72 8.55 -15.56
N ILE A 29 -6.34 9.72 -15.37
CA ILE A 29 -7.80 9.84 -15.29
C ILE A 29 -8.44 9.35 -16.59
N GLY A 30 -7.94 9.80 -17.76
CA GLY A 30 -8.45 9.36 -19.05
C GLY A 30 -8.27 7.86 -19.29
N TRP A 31 -7.14 7.29 -18.85
CA TRP A 31 -6.89 5.85 -18.93
C TRP A 31 -7.87 5.06 -18.07
N VAL A 32 -8.06 5.43 -16.80
CA VAL A 32 -9.04 4.79 -15.90
C VAL A 32 -10.45 4.90 -16.46
N ASP A 33 -10.85 6.09 -16.89
CA ASP A 33 -12.18 6.32 -17.48
C ASP A 33 -12.41 5.46 -18.72
N SER A 34 -11.40 5.30 -19.59
CA SER A 34 -11.49 4.42 -20.78
C SER A 34 -11.67 2.95 -20.42
N TRP A 35 -11.03 2.48 -19.34
CA TRP A 35 -11.21 1.11 -18.86
C TRP A 35 -12.54 0.91 -18.15
N VAL A 36 -13.05 1.91 -17.43
CA VAL A 36 -14.23 1.77 -16.55
C VAL A 36 -15.53 2.10 -17.28
N LYS A 37 -15.59 3.18 -18.09
CA LYS A 37 -16.80 3.63 -18.80
C LYS A 37 -17.49 2.53 -19.62
N PRO A 38 -16.79 1.60 -20.31
CA PRO A 38 -17.43 0.50 -21.04
C PRO A 38 -18.23 -0.46 -20.15
N TYR A 39 -17.88 -0.56 -18.86
CA TYR A 39 -18.58 -1.41 -17.89
C TYR A 39 -19.68 -0.66 -17.13
N ILE A 40 -19.80 0.66 -17.30
CA ILE A 40 -20.86 1.47 -16.70
C ILE A 40 -22.11 1.37 -17.58
N PRO A 41 -23.28 0.98 -17.03
CA PRO A 41 -24.54 1.01 -17.77
C PRO A 41 -24.84 2.41 -18.31
N ALA A 42 -25.35 2.51 -19.55
CA ALA A 42 -25.57 3.79 -20.23
C ALA A 42 -26.46 4.80 -19.47
N SER A 43 -27.28 4.34 -18.53
CA SER A 43 -28.09 5.16 -17.62
C SER A 43 -27.29 5.90 -16.54
N TYR A 44 -26.11 5.41 -16.18
CA TYR A 44 -25.22 6.04 -15.20
C TYR A 44 -24.02 6.75 -15.84
N ASN A 45 -23.96 6.80 -17.18
CA ASN A 45 -22.92 7.53 -17.89
C ASN A 45 -23.34 9.01 -18.05
N PRO A 46 -22.68 9.96 -17.37
CA PRO A 46 -22.99 11.38 -17.51
C PRO A 46 -22.74 11.91 -18.93
N ASP A 47 -21.91 11.22 -19.73
CA ASP A 47 -21.69 11.52 -21.16
C ASP A 47 -22.97 11.30 -22.01
N ASN A 48 -23.97 10.58 -21.49
CA ASN A 48 -25.25 10.37 -22.17
C ASN A 48 -26.25 11.54 -21.95
N TYR A 49 -26.00 12.36 -20.92
CA TYR A 49 -26.82 13.52 -20.56
C TYR A 49 -26.13 14.86 -20.82
N LEU A 50 -24.81 14.85 -21.00
CA LEU A 50 -23.99 16.03 -21.25
C LEU A 50 -23.23 15.88 -22.59
N PRO A 51 -23.20 16.92 -23.44
CA PRO A 51 -22.48 16.89 -24.73
C PRO A 51 -20.95 16.93 -24.58
N PHE A 52 -20.43 16.90 -23.35
CA PHE A 52 -19.01 16.85 -23.04
C PHE A 52 -18.75 15.71 -22.05
N ALA A 53 -17.68 14.96 -22.31
CA ALA A 53 -17.26 13.91 -21.39
C ALA A 53 -16.77 14.53 -20.10
N VAL A 54 -17.30 14.11 -18.95
CA VAL A 54 -16.78 14.54 -17.64
C VAL A 54 -15.63 13.61 -17.26
N PRO A 55 -14.36 14.07 -17.31
CA PRO A 55 -13.24 13.24 -16.90
C PRO A 55 -13.27 13.03 -15.38
N GLY A 56 -13.08 11.79 -14.93
CA GLY A 56 -13.00 11.43 -13.51
C GLY A 56 -14.22 10.68 -12.97
N CYS A 57 -15.29 10.53 -13.76
CA CYS A 57 -16.43 9.71 -13.35
C CYS A 57 -16.07 8.22 -13.24
N GLY A 58 -15.24 7.71 -14.15
CA GLY A 58 -14.75 6.32 -14.08
C GLY A 58 -13.86 6.10 -12.86
N LEU A 59 -13.05 7.11 -12.47
CA LEU A 59 -12.26 7.06 -11.24
C LEU A 59 -13.13 6.93 -9.99
N ILE A 60 -14.20 7.72 -9.87
CA ILE A 60 -15.14 7.64 -8.73
C ILE A 60 -15.79 6.26 -8.67
N VAL A 61 -16.27 5.75 -9.81
CA VAL A 61 -16.89 4.42 -9.90
C VAL A 61 -15.89 3.32 -9.53
N ALA A 62 -14.64 3.41 -9.99
CA ALA A 62 -13.59 2.46 -9.65
C ALA A 62 -13.34 2.42 -8.13
N VAL A 63 -13.25 3.59 -7.48
CA VAL A 63 -13.09 3.67 -6.02
C VAL A 63 -14.26 2.99 -5.31
N VAL A 64 -15.51 3.31 -5.69
CA VAL A 64 -16.71 2.72 -5.11
C VAL A 64 -16.72 1.19 -5.29
N LEU A 65 -16.41 0.70 -6.49
CA LEU A 65 -16.36 -0.74 -6.77
C LEU A 65 -15.29 -1.45 -5.95
N ILE A 66 -14.07 -0.91 -5.89
CA ILE A 66 -12.97 -1.50 -5.11
C ILE A 66 -13.34 -1.53 -3.63
N THR A 67 -13.91 -0.45 -3.09
CA THR A 67 -14.40 -0.40 -1.70
C THR A 67 -15.49 -1.44 -1.45
N LEU A 68 -16.43 -1.61 -2.39
CA LEU A 68 -17.51 -2.59 -2.27
C LEU A 68 -16.95 -4.03 -2.27
N VAL A 69 -15.99 -4.34 -3.15
CA VAL A 69 -15.30 -5.64 -3.16
C VAL A 69 -14.56 -5.88 -1.84
N GLY A 70 -13.87 -4.86 -1.31
CA GLY A 70 -13.22 -4.93 0.00
C GLY A 70 -14.22 -5.18 1.13
N PHE A 71 -15.33 -4.46 1.13
CA PHE A 71 -16.42 -4.62 2.11
C PHE A 71 -17.04 -6.02 2.06
N LEU A 72 -17.32 -6.54 0.86
CA LEU A 72 -17.83 -7.91 0.69
C LEU A 72 -16.82 -8.93 1.24
N THR A 73 -15.54 -8.75 0.94
CA THR A 73 -14.46 -9.63 1.41
C THR A 73 -14.27 -9.57 2.93
N ALA A 74 -14.61 -8.46 3.58
CA ALA A 74 -14.55 -8.37 5.03
C ALA A 74 -15.56 -9.31 5.73
N ASN A 75 -16.69 -9.59 5.07
CA ASN A 75 -17.75 -10.47 5.57
C ASN A 75 -17.41 -11.97 5.39
N PHE A 76 -18.00 -12.84 6.22
CA PHE A 76 -17.73 -14.29 6.23
C PHE A 76 -17.95 -14.94 4.85
N ILE A 77 -19.02 -14.57 4.16
CA ILE A 77 -19.36 -15.10 2.83
C ILE A 77 -18.32 -14.67 1.80
N GLY A 78 -17.90 -13.40 1.80
CA GLY A 78 -16.92 -12.91 0.84
C GLY A 78 -15.54 -13.54 1.03
N ARG A 79 -15.11 -13.77 2.28
CA ARG A 79 -13.87 -14.53 2.55
C ARG A 79 -13.91 -15.93 1.95
N SER A 80 -15.05 -16.62 2.06
CA SER A 80 -15.22 -17.95 1.48
C SER A 80 -15.17 -17.94 -0.05
N ILE A 81 -15.80 -16.95 -0.70
CA ILE A 81 -15.76 -16.79 -2.16
C ILE A 81 -14.34 -16.53 -2.64
N VAL A 82 -13.63 -15.59 -2.01
CA VAL A 82 -12.23 -15.27 -2.36
C VAL A 82 -11.34 -16.50 -2.19
N ARG A 83 -11.45 -17.22 -1.07
CA ARG A 83 -10.69 -18.44 -0.81
C ARG A 83 -10.95 -19.53 -1.84
N TYR A 84 -12.19 -19.68 -2.30
CA TYR A 84 -12.54 -20.61 -3.37
C TYR A 84 -11.91 -20.20 -4.71
N GLY A 85 -11.93 -18.91 -5.04
CA GLY A 85 -11.24 -18.38 -6.22
C GLY A 85 -9.73 -18.61 -6.17
N GLU A 86 -9.10 -18.36 -5.02
CA GLU A 86 -7.68 -18.67 -4.80
C GLU A 86 -7.39 -20.15 -5.00
N TYR A 87 -8.25 -21.04 -4.50
CA TYR A 87 -8.11 -22.48 -4.66
C TYR A 87 -8.17 -22.91 -6.14
N LEU A 88 -9.03 -22.29 -6.95
CA LEU A 88 -9.09 -22.55 -8.39
C LEU A 88 -7.82 -22.09 -9.10
N LEU A 89 -7.33 -20.88 -8.79
CA LEU A 89 -6.10 -20.34 -9.36
C LEU A 89 -4.88 -21.19 -8.98
N ASP A 90 -4.84 -21.70 -7.75
CA ASP A 90 -3.77 -22.54 -7.23
C ASP A 90 -3.63 -23.89 -7.94
N ARG A 91 -4.71 -24.40 -8.56
CA ARG A 91 -4.69 -25.61 -9.38
C ARG A 91 -4.07 -25.41 -10.76
N MET A 92 -3.90 -24.17 -11.20
CA MET A 92 -3.30 -23.87 -12.51
C MET A 92 -1.77 -23.72 -12.37
N PRO A 93 -0.95 -24.62 -12.95
CA PRO A 93 0.48 -24.74 -12.66
C PRO A 93 1.32 -23.49 -12.98
N LEU A 94 0.90 -22.69 -13.97
CA LEU A 94 1.57 -21.43 -14.35
C LEU A 94 0.98 -20.20 -13.64
N VAL A 95 -0.34 -20.14 -13.45
CA VAL A 95 -1.03 -18.97 -12.88
C VAL A 95 -0.78 -18.87 -11.38
N ARG A 96 -0.69 -20.01 -10.68
CA ARG A 96 -0.51 -20.04 -9.22
C ARG A 96 0.75 -19.31 -8.73
N SER A 97 1.87 -19.43 -9.44
CA SER A 97 3.15 -18.83 -9.02
C SER A 97 3.10 -17.32 -9.16
N ILE A 98 2.54 -16.83 -10.27
CA ILE A 98 2.36 -15.40 -10.54
C ILE A 98 1.39 -14.79 -9.51
N TYR A 99 0.23 -15.43 -9.30
CA TYR A 99 -0.77 -14.93 -8.35
C TYR A 99 -0.23 -14.85 -6.92
N ARG A 100 0.41 -15.93 -6.43
CA ARG A 100 1.00 -15.96 -5.09
C ARG A 100 2.14 -14.96 -4.92
N GLY A 101 3.01 -14.83 -5.92
CA GLY A 101 4.10 -13.86 -5.91
C GLY A 101 3.59 -12.42 -5.82
N LEU A 102 2.60 -12.06 -6.64
CA LEU A 102 1.96 -10.75 -6.59
C LEU A 102 1.27 -10.52 -5.24
N LYS A 103 0.46 -11.48 -4.77
CA LYS A 103 -0.23 -11.39 -3.48
C LYS A 103 0.75 -11.15 -2.34
N GLN A 104 1.86 -11.89 -2.29
CA GLN A 104 2.89 -11.73 -1.27
C GLN A 104 3.54 -10.34 -1.30
N ILE A 105 3.85 -9.80 -2.49
CA ILE A 105 4.41 -8.45 -2.62
C ILE A 105 3.43 -7.42 -2.06
N PHE A 106 2.15 -7.50 -2.44
CA PHE A 106 1.12 -6.60 -1.92
C PHE A 106 0.95 -6.73 -0.40
N GLU A 107 0.83 -7.95 0.12
CA GLU A 107 0.73 -8.21 1.55
C GLU A 107 1.92 -7.63 2.32
N THR A 108 3.14 -7.78 1.79
CA THR A 108 4.35 -7.27 2.44
C THR A 108 4.38 -5.73 2.48
N ILE A 109 4.04 -5.07 1.37
CA ILE A 109 4.00 -3.60 1.30
C ILE A 109 2.93 -3.03 2.24
N LEU A 110 1.77 -3.70 2.33
CA LEU A 110 0.68 -3.33 3.23
C LEU A 110 1.01 -3.63 4.70
N SER A 111 1.75 -4.71 4.99
CA SER A 111 2.11 -5.10 6.35
C SER A 111 3.27 -4.28 6.94
N ASN A 112 4.14 -3.72 6.10
CA ASN A 112 5.35 -3.00 6.54
C ASN A 112 5.10 -1.60 7.15
N GLN A 113 3.85 -1.19 7.35
CA GLN A 113 3.52 0.13 7.90
C GLN A 113 3.24 0.14 9.41
N ALA A 114 3.19 -1.00 10.11
CA ALA A 114 2.88 -1.02 11.54
C ALA A 114 3.91 -1.82 12.36
N GLU A 115 4.62 -1.11 13.25
CA GLU A 115 5.26 -1.66 14.47
C GLU A 115 6.56 -2.46 14.33
N THR A 116 7.67 -1.84 13.87
CA THR A 116 9.00 -2.46 14.13
C THR A 116 9.93 -1.64 15.01
N PHE A 117 9.77 -0.32 15.22
CA PHE A 117 10.76 0.43 16.02
C PHE A 117 10.23 1.62 16.84
N ASN A 118 8.95 1.64 17.21
CA ASN A 118 8.36 2.79 17.91
C ASN A 118 8.39 2.69 19.45
N LYS A 119 8.95 1.60 20.00
CA LYS A 119 8.99 1.36 21.45
C LYS A 119 10.44 1.35 21.93
N VAL A 120 10.74 2.30 22.81
CA VAL A 120 12.03 2.43 23.50
C VAL A 120 11.86 2.07 24.96
N ALA A 121 12.86 1.42 25.53
CA ALA A 121 12.94 1.11 26.95
C ALA A 121 14.27 1.63 27.52
N MET A 122 14.35 1.73 28.84
CA MET A 122 15.61 1.99 29.54
C MET A 122 15.98 0.76 30.36
N ILE A 123 17.25 0.37 30.27
CA ILE A 123 17.81 -0.72 31.07
C ILE A 123 19.04 -0.24 31.81
N GLU A 124 19.32 -0.84 32.97
CA GLU A 124 20.58 -0.61 33.67
C GLU A 124 21.69 -1.44 33.01
N TYR A 125 22.58 -0.77 32.28
CA TYR A 125 23.74 -1.36 31.63
C TYR A 125 24.83 -0.29 31.44
N PRO A 126 26.12 -0.59 31.71
CA PRO A 126 26.69 -1.89 32.10
C PRO A 126 26.75 -2.14 33.62
N ARG A 127 26.40 -1.16 34.47
CA ARG A 127 26.42 -1.27 35.94
C ARG A 127 25.20 -0.61 36.58
N ARG A 128 24.90 -0.99 37.82
CA ARG A 128 23.79 -0.40 38.61
C ARG A 128 23.88 1.12 38.65
N GLY A 129 22.76 1.79 38.41
CA GLY A 129 22.67 3.25 38.34
C GLY A 129 23.14 3.89 37.02
N ALA A 130 23.64 3.12 36.04
CA ALA A 130 23.91 3.59 34.69
C ALA A 130 22.81 3.12 33.73
N TRP A 131 22.01 4.05 33.23
CA TRP A 131 20.85 3.77 32.38
C TRP A 131 21.17 4.00 30.91
N SER A 132 20.80 3.04 30.07
CA SER A 132 20.97 3.09 28.61
C SER A 132 19.62 2.93 27.91
N ILE A 133 19.42 3.70 26.85
CA ILE A 133 18.23 3.59 25.99
C ILE A 133 18.40 2.40 25.06
N VAL A 134 17.37 1.57 24.95
CA VAL A 134 17.35 0.41 24.06
C VAL A 134 16.07 0.41 23.24
N PHE A 135 16.17 -0.12 22.02
CA PHE A 135 15.04 -0.29 21.11
C PHE A 135 14.46 -1.70 21.29
N ILE A 136 13.13 -1.80 21.44
CA ILE A 136 12.46 -3.09 21.51
C ILE A 136 12.40 -3.67 20.09
N SER A 137 13.10 -4.78 19.87
CA SER A 137 13.25 -5.38 18.53
C SER A 137 12.16 -6.41 18.22
N SER A 138 11.53 -7.03 19.22
CA SER A 138 10.40 -7.94 19.05
C SER A 138 9.67 -8.12 20.39
N GLU A 139 8.34 -7.97 20.38
CA GLU A 139 7.46 -8.33 21.51
C GLU A 139 7.09 -9.82 21.50
N LYS A 140 7.25 -10.51 20.36
CA LYS A 140 6.94 -11.93 20.25
C LYS A 140 8.09 -12.75 20.80
N GLN A 141 7.78 -13.67 21.71
CA GLN A 141 8.72 -14.62 22.32
C GLN A 141 9.56 -15.30 21.23
N ASN A 142 10.84 -14.93 21.15
CA ASN A 142 11.79 -15.56 20.25
C ASN A 142 12.12 -16.97 20.74
N GLN A 143 12.56 -17.85 19.83
CA GLN A 143 13.04 -19.20 20.20
C GLN A 143 14.14 -19.14 21.27
N VAL A 144 14.92 -18.05 21.27
CA VAL A 144 15.95 -17.73 22.27
C VAL A 144 15.36 -17.54 23.67
N THR A 145 14.21 -16.87 23.80
CA THR A 145 13.49 -16.70 25.08
C THR A 145 13.08 -18.05 25.68
N ARG A 146 12.71 -19.03 24.84
CA ARG A 146 12.37 -20.39 25.32
C ARG A 146 13.56 -21.19 25.81
N MET A 147 14.78 -20.87 25.34
CA MET A 147 16.00 -21.57 25.75
C MET A 147 16.63 -20.98 27.01
N LEU A 148 16.34 -19.72 27.33
CA LEU A 148 17.01 -18.99 28.42
C LEU A 148 16.33 -19.11 29.78
N ASP A 149 15.03 -19.45 29.87
CA ASP A 149 14.40 -19.63 31.17
C ASP A 149 13.20 -20.60 31.18
N PRO A 150 13.29 -21.75 31.88
CA PRO A 150 12.15 -22.62 32.20
C PRO A 150 11.19 -21.99 33.23
N LYS A 151 11.56 -20.89 33.88
CA LYS A 151 10.80 -20.25 34.97
C LYS A 151 10.23 -18.89 34.57
N GLN A 152 9.32 -18.88 33.59
CA GLN A 152 8.21 -17.91 33.42
C GLN A 152 8.48 -16.43 33.78
N LYS A 153 9.66 -15.86 33.50
CA LYS A 153 9.83 -14.41 33.50
C LYS A 153 9.69 -13.91 32.08
N GLU A 154 8.70 -13.06 31.85
CA GLU A 154 8.53 -12.36 30.58
C GLU A 154 9.82 -11.60 30.27
N SER A 155 10.49 -12.00 29.18
CA SER A 155 11.72 -11.37 28.71
C SER A 155 11.50 -10.85 27.30
N ILE A 156 12.01 -9.65 27.05
CA ILE A 156 11.83 -8.91 25.81
C ILE A 156 13.20 -8.77 25.14
N ALA A 157 13.25 -9.02 23.83
CA ALA A 157 14.47 -8.83 23.05
C ALA A 157 14.68 -7.33 22.76
N VAL A 158 15.82 -6.81 23.18
CA VAL A 158 16.18 -5.40 23.03
C VAL A 158 17.48 -5.24 22.27
N PHE A 159 17.57 -4.20 21.44
CA PHE A 159 18.79 -3.78 20.74
C PHE A 159 19.39 -2.56 21.46
N LEU A 160 20.64 -2.70 21.90
CA LEU A 160 21.42 -1.62 22.49
C LEU A 160 22.41 -1.13 21.43
N PRO A 161 22.27 0.12 20.94
CA PRO A 161 23.12 0.69 19.89
C PRO A 161 24.55 1.02 20.35
#